data_AF-A0A0B2RHE6-F1
#
_entry.id   AF-A0A0B2RHE6-F1
#
_cell.length_a   1.000
_cell.length_b   1.000
_cell.length_c   1.000
_cell.angle_alpha   90.00
_cell.angle_beta   90.00
_cell.angle_gamma   90.00
#
_symmetry.space_group_name_H-M   'P 1'
#
loop_
_entity.id
_entity.type
_entity.pdbx_description
1 polymer ?
#
loop_
_entity_poly.entity_id
_entity_poly.type
_entity_poly.pdbx_seq_one_letter_code
_entity_poly.pdbx_strand_id
1 'polypeptide(L)'
;MPLMPVDLTLGFTELSLNISNFKNHKPYNLPVRERYRFKNRVHKLWVHVTDKPLSPHSNTNPRSEIRTEGYDYSRGVWQFEGQGFVPKDTSGCALCKCSGHT
;
A
#
# COMPACT_ATOMS: atom_id res chain seq x y z
N MET A 1 9.31 -19.23 -31.26
CA MET A 1 7.93 -18.98 -30.79
C MET A 1 8.03 -17.99 -29.63
N PRO A 2 7.63 -16.72 -29.77
CA PRO A 2 7.55 -15.83 -28.62
C PRO A 2 6.43 -16.35 -27.71
N LEU A 3 6.71 -16.50 -26.42
CA LEU A 3 5.67 -16.79 -25.42
C LEU A 3 4.67 -15.64 -25.46
N MET A 4 3.41 -15.93 -25.80
CA MET A 4 2.36 -14.93 -25.64
C MET A 4 2.28 -14.57 -24.14
N PRO A 5 2.11 -13.28 -23.78
CA PRO A 5 1.91 -12.91 -22.40
C PRO A 5 0.69 -13.68 -21.86
N VAL A 6 0.88 -14.41 -20.77
CA VAL A 6 -0.24 -15.05 -20.07
C VAL A 6 -1.06 -13.92 -19.44
N ASP A 7 -2.35 -13.86 -19.74
CA ASP A 7 -3.26 -12.95 -19.06
C ASP A 7 -3.48 -13.44 -17.62
N LEU A 8 -2.87 -12.73 -16.66
CA LEU A 8 -2.96 -13.04 -15.24
C LEU A 8 -4.29 -12.59 -14.62
N THR A 9 -5.15 -11.90 -15.37
CA THR A 9 -6.46 -11.43 -14.90
C THR A 9 -7.62 -12.33 -15.32
N LEU A 10 -7.34 -13.39 -16.09
CA LEU A 10 -8.36 -14.33 -16.56
C LEU A 10 -9.12 -14.95 -15.37
N GLY A 11 -10.44 -14.74 -15.34
CA GLY A 11 -11.32 -15.23 -14.26
C GLY A 11 -11.51 -14.26 -13.09
N PHE A 12 -10.90 -13.07 -13.14
CA PHE A 12 -11.12 -12.00 -12.17
C PHE A 12 -12.07 -10.93 -12.72
N THR A 13 -12.91 -10.37 -11.85
CA THR A 13 -13.71 -9.17 -12.14
C THR A 13 -12.93 -7.94 -11.69
N GLU A 14 -12.66 -7.01 -12.61
CA GLU A 14 -12.03 -5.74 -12.26
C GLU A 14 -12.93 -4.90 -11.35
N LEU A 15 -12.35 -4.37 -10.27
CA LEU A 15 -13.03 -3.49 -9.32
C LEU A 15 -12.48 -2.08 -9.44
N SER A 16 -13.37 -1.09 -9.46
CA SER A 16 -12.98 0.32 -9.59
C SER A 16 -12.30 0.82 -8.32
N LEU A 17 -11.01 1.17 -8.43
CA LEU A 17 -10.24 1.78 -7.36
C LEU A 17 -10.08 3.28 -7.62
N ASN A 18 -10.55 4.11 -6.69
CA ASN A 18 -10.35 5.55 -6.76
C ASN A 18 -9.84 6.12 -5.43
N ILE A 19 -9.53 7.43 -5.41
CA ILE A 19 -8.90 8.09 -4.27
C ILE A 19 -9.75 7.99 -2.98
N SER A 20 -11.08 7.90 -3.08
CA SER A 20 -11.93 7.73 -1.90
C SER A 20 -11.74 6.38 -1.21
N ASN A 21 -11.22 5.37 -1.91
CA ASN A 21 -10.84 4.09 -1.33
C ASN A 21 -9.49 4.15 -0.59
N PHE A 22 -8.74 5.24 -0.68
CA PHE A 22 -7.37 5.31 -0.17
C PHE A 22 -7.28 6.07 1.14
N LYS A 23 -6.99 5.33 2.21
CA LYS A 23 -6.68 5.90 3.52
C LYS A 23 -5.18 5.87 3.78
N ASN A 24 -4.62 7.04 4.01
CA ASN A 24 -3.20 7.18 4.33
C ASN A 24 -2.95 6.89 5.81
N HIS A 25 -2.23 5.80 6.08
CA HIS A 25 -1.58 5.57 7.36
C HIS A 25 -0.25 6.32 7.41
N LYS A 26 0.04 6.89 8.58
CA LYS A 26 1.18 7.76 8.83
C LYS A 26 1.61 7.67 10.31
N PRO A 27 2.80 8.17 10.67
CA PRO A 27 3.12 8.47 12.05
C PRO A 27 2.04 9.33 12.71
N TYR A 28 1.64 8.99 13.93
CA TYR A 28 0.49 9.66 14.58
C TYR A 28 0.71 11.16 14.77
N ASN A 29 1.96 11.59 15.00
CA ASN A 29 2.35 12.96 15.33
C ASN A 29 2.69 13.86 14.12
N LEU A 30 2.71 13.32 12.90
CA LEU A 30 3.01 14.10 11.69
C LEU A 30 1.77 14.29 10.83
N PRO A 31 1.66 15.33 9.99
CA PRO A 31 0.63 15.40 8.95
C PRO A 31 0.96 14.47 7.77
N VAL A 32 -0.06 14.06 6.99
CA VAL A 32 0.11 13.15 5.83
C VAL A 32 1.13 13.68 4.82
N ARG A 33 1.11 14.99 4.53
CA ARG A 33 1.99 15.65 3.55
C ARG A 33 3.49 15.49 3.82
N GLU A 34 3.87 15.15 5.05
CA GLU A 34 5.27 14.97 5.44
C GLU A 34 5.80 13.57 5.12
N ARG A 35 4.92 12.61 4.82
CA ARG A 35 5.29 11.20 4.53
C ARG A 35 4.65 10.65 3.26
N TYR A 36 3.75 11.41 2.64
CA TYR A 36 3.05 11.04 1.44
C TYR A 36 2.95 12.20 0.46
N ARG A 37 3.05 11.89 -0.84
CA ARG A 37 2.76 12.82 -1.93
C ARG A 37 2.15 12.08 -3.12
N PHE A 38 1.07 12.62 -3.66
CA PHE A 38 0.52 12.21 -4.95
C PHE A 38 0.86 13.25 -6.01
N LYS A 39 1.59 12.87 -7.06
CA LYS A 39 1.92 13.74 -8.19
C LYS A 39 2.11 12.91 -9.45
N ASN A 40 1.57 13.37 -10.58
CA ASN A 40 1.70 12.71 -11.88
C ASN A 40 1.28 11.22 -11.84
N ARG A 41 0.17 10.92 -11.16
CA ARG A 41 -0.34 9.55 -10.96
C ARG A 41 0.58 8.61 -10.15
N VAL A 42 1.62 9.13 -9.52
CA VAL A 42 2.52 8.36 -8.65
C VAL A 42 2.22 8.66 -7.19
N HIS A 43 1.93 7.62 -6.42
CA HIS A 43 1.89 7.66 -4.96
C HIS A 43 3.32 7.48 -4.43
N LYS A 44 3.90 8.54 -3.88
CA LYS A 44 5.20 8.49 -3.20
C LYS A 44 4.97 8.41 -1.70
N LEU A 45 5.48 7.35 -1.08
CA LEU A 45 5.47 7.15 0.37
C LEU A 45 6.92 7.10 0.87
N TRP A 46 7.16 7.65 2.06
CA TRP A 46 8.46 7.53 2.72
C TRP A 46 8.26 7.55 4.23
N VAL A 47 9.19 6.93 4.95
CA VAL A 47 9.20 6.86 6.41
C VAL A 47 10.64 6.78 6.90
N HIS A 48 10.90 7.35 8.08
CA HIS A 48 12.21 7.29 8.72
C HIS A 48 12.17 6.40 9.96
N VAL A 49 13.32 5.80 10.31
CA VAL A 49 13.46 4.97 11.51
C VAL A 49 13.14 5.72 12.81
N THR A 50 13.31 7.05 12.80
CA THR A 50 13.04 7.94 13.93
C THR A 50 11.60 8.42 14.02
N ASP A 51 10.75 8.07 13.04
CA ASP A 51 9.34 8.44 13.08
C ASP A 51 8.61 7.73 14.22
N LYS A 52 7.42 8.22 14.53
CA LYS A 52 6.55 7.56 15.50
C LYS A 52 5.67 6.49 14.83
N PRO A 53 5.19 5.50 15.59
CA PRO A 53 4.31 4.46 15.06
C PRO A 53 2.94 5.02 14.62
N LEU A 54 2.06 4.14 14.14
CA LEU A 54 0.72 4.50 13.64
C LEU A 54 -0.17 5.15 14.71
N SER A 55 0.00 4.77 15.98
CA SER A 55 -0.71 5.33 17.14
C SER A 55 0.19 5.27 18.38
N PRO A 56 -0.09 6.07 19.44
CA PRO A 56 0.73 6.09 20.65
C PRO A 56 0.87 4.73 21.35
N HIS A 57 -0.10 3.84 21.17
CA HIS A 57 -0.15 2.51 21.79
C HIS A 57 0.25 1.39 20.81
N SER A 58 0.76 1.72 19.62
CA SER A 58 1.12 0.71 18.63
C SER A 58 2.55 0.21 18.87
N ASN A 59 2.69 -1.11 19.02
CA ASN A 59 3.99 -1.81 19.15
C ASN A 59 4.68 -2.08 17.81
N THR A 60 4.15 -1.52 16.72
CA THR A 60 4.71 -1.72 15.36
C THR A 60 5.67 -0.60 15.00
N ASN A 61 6.60 -0.88 14.08
CA ASN A 61 7.46 0.16 13.54
C ASN A 61 6.68 1.24 12.77
N PRO A 62 7.28 2.44 12.60
CA PRO A 62 6.69 3.51 11.79
C PRO A 62 6.39 3.06 10.37
N ARG A 63 5.34 3.62 9.78
CA ARG A 63 4.94 3.33 8.40
C ARG A 63 4.34 4.54 7.72
N SER A 64 4.50 4.57 6.40
CA SER A 64 3.63 5.33 5.50
C SER A 64 3.06 4.32 4.52
N GLU A 65 1.73 4.18 4.51
CA GLU A 65 1.02 3.11 3.80
C GLU A 65 -0.32 3.64 3.30
N ILE A 66 -0.77 3.19 2.14
CA ILE A 66 -2.14 3.39 1.68
C ILE A 66 -2.91 2.12 2.02
N ARG A 67 -3.90 2.23 2.90
CA ARG A 67 -4.89 1.18 3.13
C ARG A 67 -6.04 1.38 2.15
N THR A 68 -6.38 0.33 1.42
CA THR A 68 -7.61 0.27 0.62
C THR A 68 -8.81 0.02 1.53
N GLU A 69 -9.81 0.90 1.47
CA GLU A 69 -11.10 0.79 2.16
C GLU A 69 -12.24 0.60 1.15
N GLY A 70 -13.35 -0.03 1.60
CA GLY A 70 -14.49 -0.37 0.75
C GLY A 70 -14.35 -1.70 -0.01
N TYR A 71 -13.17 -2.32 0.08
CA TYR A 71 -12.84 -3.65 -0.45
C TYR A 71 -12.22 -4.53 0.65
N ASP A 72 -12.70 -4.41 1.88
CA ASP A 72 -12.23 -5.25 2.98
C ASP A 72 -12.52 -6.72 2.67
N TYR A 73 -11.49 -7.55 2.78
CA TYR A 73 -11.57 -8.95 2.44
C TYR A 73 -12.62 -9.67 3.31
N SER A 74 -13.53 -10.37 2.66
CA SER A 74 -14.55 -11.18 3.35
C SER A 74 -14.47 -12.66 2.99
N ARG A 75 -14.26 -12.99 1.71
CA ARG A 75 -14.15 -14.36 1.18
C ARG A 75 -13.60 -14.34 -0.25
N GLY A 76 -13.28 -15.54 -0.76
CA GLY A 76 -12.92 -15.76 -2.16
C GLY A 76 -11.43 -15.51 -2.45
N VAL A 77 -11.10 -15.41 -3.74
CA VAL A 77 -9.74 -15.13 -4.20
C VAL A 77 -9.70 -13.71 -4.75
N TRP A 78 -8.72 -12.94 -4.29
CA TRP A 78 -8.54 -11.54 -4.68
C TRP A 78 -7.15 -11.38 -5.28
N GLN A 79 -7.08 -10.57 -6.33
CA GLN A 79 -5.83 -10.17 -6.97
C GLN A 79 -5.66 -8.67 -6.87
N PHE A 80 -4.43 -8.25 -6.57
CA PHE A 80 -4.01 -6.86 -6.59
C PHE A 80 -2.78 -6.76 -7.47
N GLU A 81 -2.79 -5.81 -8.40
CA GLU A 81 -1.65 -5.52 -9.28
C GLU A 81 -1.23 -4.07 -9.11
N GLY A 82 0.08 -3.81 -9.21
CA GLY A 82 0.62 -2.47 -9.18
C GLY A 82 2.10 -2.44 -9.50
N GLN A 83 2.55 -1.30 -10.05
CA GLN A 83 3.96 -1.05 -10.29
C GLN A 83 4.55 -0.30 -9.08
N GLY A 84 5.62 -0.86 -8.52
CA GLY A 84 6.34 -0.29 -7.38
C GLY A 84 7.81 -0.04 -7.72
N PHE A 85 8.37 1.02 -7.16
CA PHE A 85 9.80 1.31 -7.22
C PHE A 85 10.32 1.54 -5.81
N VAL A 86 11.38 0.82 -5.45
CA VAL A 86 12.13 1.00 -4.21
C VAL A 86 13.49 1.61 -4.55
N PRO A 87 13.82 2.80 -4.02
CA PRO A 87 15.13 3.38 -4.22
C PRO A 87 16.24 2.45 -3.76
N LYS A 88 17.38 2.49 -4.48
CA LYS A 88 18.61 1.83 -4.06
C LYS A 88 18.96 2.22 -2.61
N ASP A 89 19.53 1.28 -1.87
CA ASP A 89 19.94 1.42 -0.47
C ASP A 89 18.79 1.54 0.54
N THR A 90 17.55 1.21 0.14
CA THR A 90 16.43 1.00 1.07
C THR A 90 16.49 -0.41 1.68
N SER A 91 16.46 -0.52 3.01
CA SER A 91 16.40 -1.80 3.74
C SER A 91 15.14 -1.91 4.60
N GLY A 92 14.60 -3.12 4.76
CA GLY A 92 13.49 -3.39 5.69
C GLY A 92 12.13 -2.79 5.29
N CYS A 93 11.92 -2.51 4.00
CA CYS A 93 10.65 -1.99 3.48
C CYS A 93 9.71 -3.12 3.07
N ALA A 94 8.43 -3.03 3.46
CA ALA A 94 7.35 -3.86 2.94
C ALA A 94 6.49 -3.03 1.97
N LEU A 95 6.26 -3.56 0.76
CA LEU A 95 5.53 -2.86 -0.30
C LEU A 95 4.04 -3.16 -0.31
N CYS A 96 3.69 -4.44 -0.19
CA CYS A 96 2.32 -4.91 -0.18
C CYS A 96 2.15 -5.90 0.97
N LYS A 97 1.02 -5.81 1.66
CA LYS A 97 0.69 -6.66 2.79
C LYS A 97 -0.82 -6.92 2.80
N CYS A 98 -1.21 -8.18 2.94
CA CYS A 98 -2.56 -8.56 3.35
C CYS A 98 -2.60 -8.69 4.88
N SER A 99 -3.58 -8.05 5.52
CA SER A 99 -3.77 -8.16 6.97
C SER A 99 -5.12 -8.82 7.26
N GLY A 100 -5.11 -9.93 7.99
CA GLY A 100 -6.33 -10.56 8.50
C GLY A 100 -6.73 -10.00 9.87
N HIS A 101 -8.00 -10.18 10.22
CA HIS A 101 -8.44 -10.15 11.61
C HIS A 101 -8.33 -11.57 12.18
N THR A 102 -7.66 -11.71 13.32
CA THR A 102 -7.77 -12.90 14.19
C THR A 102 -8.93 -12.73 15.15
#